data_AF-A0A961WBA1-F1
#
_entry.id   AF-A0A961WBA1-F1
#
_cell.length_a   1.000
_cell.length_b   1.000
_cell.length_c   1.000
_cell.angle_alpha   90.00
_cell.angle_beta   90.00
_cell.angle_gamma   90.00
#
_symmetry.space_group_name_H-M   'P 1'
#
loop_
_entity.id
_entity.type
_entity.pdbx_description
1 polymer ?
#
loop_
_entity_poly.entity_id
_entity_poly.type
_entity_poly.pdbx_seq_one_letter_code
_entity_poly.pdbx_strand_id
1 'polypeptide(L)'
;MTGSAASAFINIGERTNVTGSARFRKLIEANDYPAALSVARQQVESGAQILDVNMDEGLLDSEKAMTTFLNLIAAEPDIARVPVMIDSSKWSVIEAGLKCVQGKAIVNSISLKEGEPAFREQARKV
;
A
#
# COMPACT_ATOMS: atom_id res chain seq x y z
N MET A 1 -6.68 -30.82 -10.42
CA MET A 1 -8.04 -30.27 -10.21
C MET A 1 -8.11 -28.93 -10.93
N THR A 2 -8.83 -28.88 -12.03
CA THR A 2 -9.14 -27.66 -12.79
C THR A 2 -10.22 -26.89 -12.04
N GLY A 3 -9.80 -25.93 -11.21
CA GLY A 3 -10.73 -24.99 -10.56
C GLY A 3 -11.28 -24.01 -11.61
N SER A 4 -12.60 -23.95 -11.72
CA SER A 4 -13.33 -22.96 -12.51
C SER A 4 -12.83 -21.54 -12.21
N ALA A 5 -12.52 -20.77 -13.25
CA ALA A 5 -12.06 -19.38 -13.19
C ALA A 5 -13.19 -18.39 -12.81
N ALA A 6 -14.05 -18.75 -11.86
CA ALA A 6 -14.97 -17.84 -11.20
C ALA A 6 -14.20 -17.14 -10.07
N SER A 7 -13.88 -15.88 -10.31
CA SER A 7 -13.23 -14.92 -9.41
C SER A 7 -13.48 -15.20 -7.92
N ALA A 8 -12.49 -15.72 -7.21
CA ALA A 8 -12.48 -15.66 -5.76
C ALA A 8 -12.55 -14.19 -5.33
N PHE A 9 -13.36 -13.87 -4.32
CA PHE A 9 -13.36 -12.54 -3.72
C PHE A 9 -11.95 -12.26 -3.19
N ILE A 10 -11.40 -11.07 -3.49
CA ILE A 10 -10.06 -10.68 -3.08
C ILE A 10 -10.18 -9.73 -1.90
N ASN A 11 -9.72 -10.17 -0.74
CA ASN A 11 -9.67 -9.34 0.47
C ASN A 11 -8.43 -8.43 0.43
N ILE A 12 -8.64 -7.13 0.50
CA ILE A 12 -7.59 -6.12 0.63
C ILE A 12 -7.51 -5.71 2.11
N GLY A 13 -6.35 -5.86 2.73
CA GLY A 13 -6.13 -5.47 4.13
C GLY A 13 -5.95 -3.96 4.27
N GLU A 14 -6.89 -3.29 4.95
CA GLU A 14 -6.97 -1.83 5.10
C GLU A 14 -6.25 -1.24 6.33
N ARG A 15 -5.78 -2.06 7.28
CA ARG A 15 -5.34 -1.59 8.60
C ARG A 15 -3.98 -0.90 8.61
N THR A 16 -3.24 -0.99 7.51
CA THR A 16 -1.95 -0.33 7.24
C THR A 16 -2.15 1.08 6.65
N ASN A 17 -3.08 1.83 7.26
CA ASN A 17 -3.53 3.13 6.80
C ASN A 17 -3.44 4.17 7.92
N VAL A 18 -2.59 5.18 7.77
CA VAL A 18 -2.37 6.22 8.79
C VAL A 18 -3.63 7.06 9.03
N THR A 19 -4.41 7.35 7.99
CA THR A 19 -5.67 8.10 8.12
C THR A 19 -6.74 7.25 8.82
N GLY A 20 -6.93 6.00 8.39
CA GLY A 20 -8.01 5.11 8.81
C GLY A 20 -7.77 4.29 10.08
N SER A 21 -6.52 4.09 10.51
CA SER A 21 -6.17 3.24 11.66
C SER A 21 -5.39 4.02 12.72
N ALA A 22 -6.08 4.39 13.80
CA ALA A 22 -5.47 5.10 14.94
C ALA A 22 -4.32 4.31 15.59
N ARG A 23 -4.38 2.97 15.56
CA ARG A 23 -3.28 2.12 16.01
C ARG A 23 -2.08 2.28 15.09
N PHE A 24 -2.27 2.14 13.77
CA PHE A 24 -1.17 2.20 12.81
C PHE A 24 -0.52 3.58 12.79
N ARG A 25 -1.32 4.65 12.80
CA ARG A 25 -0.84 6.04 12.90
C ARG A 25 0.14 6.24 14.06
N LYS A 26 -0.24 5.83 15.27
CA LYS A 26 0.62 5.95 16.46
C LYS A 26 1.95 5.23 16.30
N LEU A 27 1.97 4.08 15.64
CA LEU A 27 3.20 3.32 15.41
C LEU A 27 4.10 4.03 14.40
N ILE A 28 3.55 4.57 13.32
CA ILE A 28 4.30 5.32 12.31
C ILE A 28 4.85 6.63 12.90
N GLU A 29 4.04 7.40 13.64
CA GLU A 29 4.47 8.62 14.33
C GLU A 29 5.58 8.36 15.35
N ALA A 30 5.53 7.22 16.03
CA ALA A 30 6.57 6.79 16.98
C ALA A 30 7.81 6.16 16.29
N ASN A 31 7.81 6.00 14.97
CA ASN A 31 8.80 5.22 14.21
C ASN A 31 8.94 3.76 14.68
N ASP A 32 7.90 3.19 15.29
CA ASP A 32 7.83 1.78 15.71
C ASP A 32 7.43 0.89 14.53
N TYR A 33 8.34 0.80 13.57
CA TYR A 33 8.16 -0.01 12.38
C TYR A 33 8.03 -1.52 12.66
N PRO A 34 8.72 -2.14 13.64
CA PRO A 34 8.50 -3.54 13.99
C PRO A 34 7.05 -3.84 14.40
N ALA A 35 6.43 -2.97 15.21
CA ALA A 35 5.02 -3.11 15.56
C ALA A 35 4.11 -2.84 14.35
N ALA A 36 4.48 -1.89 13.48
CA ALA A 36 3.73 -1.59 12.25
C ALA A 36 3.73 -2.79 11.28
N LEU A 37 4.87 -3.46 11.09
CA LEU A 37 4.99 -4.70 10.31
C LEU A 37 4.12 -5.82 10.89
N SER A 38 3.97 -5.87 12.22
CA SER A 38 3.08 -6.84 12.85
C SER A 38 1.60 -6.61 12.50
N VAL A 39 1.18 -5.37 12.25
CA VAL A 39 -0.17 -5.07 11.73
C VAL A 39 -0.34 -5.64 10.32
N ALA A 40 0.65 -5.43 9.45
CA ALA A 40 0.67 -5.97 8.09
C ALA A 40 0.64 -7.50 8.10
N ARG A 41 1.53 -8.15 8.85
CA ARG A 41 1.61 -9.62 8.98
C ARG A 41 0.29 -10.21 9.46
N GLN A 42 -0.32 -9.64 10.49
CA GLN A 42 -1.60 -10.12 11.02
C GLN A 42 -2.70 -10.09 9.96
N GLN A 43 -2.71 -9.12 9.04
CA GLN A 43 -3.69 -9.07 7.95
C GLN A 43 -3.47 -10.21 6.95
N VAL A 44 -2.22 -10.47 6.55
CA VAL A 44 -1.89 -11.58 5.64
C VAL A 44 -2.23 -12.93 6.27
N GLU A 45 -1.92 -13.12 7.55
CA GLU A 45 -2.28 -14.33 8.31
C GLU A 45 -3.80 -14.51 8.46
N SER A 46 -4.55 -13.40 8.50
CA SER A 46 -6.02 -13.41 8.56
C SER A 46 -6.68 -13.57 7.18
N GLY A 47 -5.91 -13.79 6.11
CA GLY A 47 -6.42 -14.08 4.77
C GLY A 47 -6.48 -12.89 3.81
N ALA A 48 -5.87 -11.74 4.15
CA ALA A 48 -5.69 -10.67 3.17
C ALA A 48 -4.79 -11.14 2.02
N GLN A 49 -5.27 -10.97 0.79
CA GLN A 49 -4.58 -11.36 -0.44
C GLN A 49 -3.83 -10.18 -1.07
N ILE A 50 -4.11 -8.95 -0.61
CA ILE A 50 -3.45 -7.70 -0.98
C ILE A 50 -3.34 -6.87 0.31
N LEU A 51 -2.26 -6.12 0.47
CA LEU A 51 -2.14 -5.11 1.54
C LEU A 51 -2.26 -3.70 0.97
N ASP A 52 -3.21 -2.92 1.49
CA ASP A 52 -3.32 -1.50 1.20
C ASP A 52 -2.44 -0.69 2.16
N VAL A 53 -1.57 0.17 1.63
CA VAL A 53 -0.61 0.95 2.42
C VAL A 53 -0.85 2.42 2.16
N ASN A 54 -1.29 3.14 3.19
CA ASN A 54 -1.54 4.57 3.15
C ASN A 54 -0.72 5.30 4.22
N MET A 55 0.08 6.28 3.77
CA MET A 55 0.96 7.11 4.60
C MET A 55 0.62 8.61 4.48
N ASP A 56 -0.58 8.94 4.04
CA ASP A 56 -1.06 10.32 3.96
C ASP A 56 -1.40 10.82 5.37
N GLU A 57 -0.66 11.82 5.83
CA GLU A 57 -0.88 12.56 7.07
C GLU A 57 -0.18 13.92 6.96
N GLY A 58 -0.76 14.97 7.53
CA GLY A 58 -0.27 16.35 7.37
C GLY A 58 1.10 16.61 7.99
N LEU A 59 1.47 15.84 9.02
CA LEU A 59 2.73 15.99 9.76
C LEU A 59 3.82 14.99 9.33
N LEU A 60 3.51 14.05 8.44
CA LEU A 60 4.45 13.03 7.96
C LEU A 60 5.06 13.43 6.61
N ASP A 61 6.34 13.13 6.43
CA ASP A 61 6.92 13.00 5.10
C ASP A 61 6.38 11.71 4.47
N SER A 62 5.25 11.82 3.76
CA SER A 62 4.53 10.68 3.20
C SER A 62 5.36 9.89 2.19
N GLU A 63 6.22 10.53 1.39
CA GLU A 63 7.06 9.83 0.41
C GLU A 63 8.11 8.97 1.11
N LYS A 64 8.77 9.54 2.12
CA LYS A 64 9.75 8.80 2.93
C LYS A 64 9.09 7.69 3.74
N ALA A 65 7.94 7.96 4.36
CA ALA A 65 7.21 6.96 5.15
C ALA A 65 6.74 5.78 4.27
N MET A 66 6.19 6.06 3.09
CA MET A 66 5.77 5.07 2.12
C MET A 66 6.93 4.17 1.68
N THR A 67 8.01 4.78 1.18
CA THR A 67 9.18 4.03 0.71
C THR A 67 9.86 3.23 1.83
N THR A 68 9.97 3.80 3.03
CA THR A 68 10.52 3.10 4.20
C THR A 68 9.71 1.86 4.54
N PHE A 69 8.39 2.00 4.65
CA PHE A 69 7.54 0.89 5.05
C PHE A 69 7.43 -0.20 3.97
N LEU A 70 7.37 0.18 2.68
CA LEU A 70 7.36 -0.78 1.57
C LEU A 70 8.66 -1.58 1.49
N ASN A 71 9.82 -0.95 1.71
CA ASN A 71 11.11 -1.65 1.78
C ASN A 71 11.16 -2.64 2.95
N LEU A 72 10.60 -2.27 4.10
CA LEU A 72 10.51 -3.16 5.26
C LEU A 72 9.55 -4.34 5.01
N ILE A 73 8.40 -4.10 4.37
CA ILE A 73 7.50 -5.17 3.93
C ILE A 73 8.23 -6.16 3.01
N ALA A 74 9.01 -5.65 2.05
CA ALA A 74 9.75 -6.49 1.11
C ALA A 74 10.85 -7.34 1.80
N ALA A 75 11.36 -6.88 2.95
CA ALA A 75 12.35 -7.61 3.75
C ALA A 75 11.74 -8.72 4.64
N GLU A 76 10.41 -8.78 4.76
CA GLU A 76 9.69 -9.73 5.61
C GLU A 76 8.96 -10.79 4.75
N PRO A 77 9.49 -12.02 4.61
CA PRO A 77 8.96 -13.02 3.67
C PRO A 77 7.48 -13.38 3.88
N ASP A 78 7.01 -13.39 5.13
CA ASP A 78 5.62 -13.70 5.46
C ASP A 78 4.62 -12.65 4.94
N ILE A 79 5.12 -11.43 4.70
CA ILE A 79 4.34 -10.29 4.22
C ILE A 79 4.56 -10.14 2.70
N ALA A 80 5.80 -10.22 2.23
CA ALA A 80 6.20 -10.03 0.83
C ALA A 80 5.55 -11.02 -0.16
N ARG A 81 4.93 -12.09 0.33
CA ARG A 81 4.21 -13.09 -0.49
C ARG A 81 2.89 -12.58 -1.09
N VAL A 82 2.35 -11.45 -0.62
CA VAL A 82 1.16 -10.81 -1.21
C VAL A 82 1.51 -9.47 -1.87
N PRO A 83 0.86 -9.08 -2.97
CA PRO A 83 1.06 -7.77 -3.59
C PRO A 83 0.61 -6.63 -2.67
N VAL A 84 1.17 -5.45 -2.93
CA VAL A 84 0.82 -4.21 -2.24
C VAL A 84 -0.02 -3.31 -3.13
N MET A 85 -0.99 -2.65 -2.52
CA MET A 85 -1.77 -1.54 -3.05
C MET A 85 -1.21 -0.25 -2.42
N ILE A 86 -0.64 0.62 -3.24
CA ILE A 86 -0.07 1.90 -2.80
C ILE A 86 -1.18 2.93 -2.80
N ASP A 87 -1.61 3.34 -1.60
CA ASP A 87 -2.71 4.27 -1.39
C ASP A 87 -2.22 5.66 -1.00
N SER A 88 -2.48 6.62 -1.87
CA SER A 88 -2.24 8.04 -1.58
C SER A 88 -3.05 8.93 -2.51
N SER A 89 -3.42 10.09 -1.98
CA SER A 89 -3.97 11.21 -2.75
C SER A 89 -2.91 12.00 -3.53
N LYS A 90 -1.62 11.78 -3.26
CA LYS A 90 -0.49 12.49 -3.87
C LYS A 90 0.21 11.58 -4.88
N TRP A 91 0.23 12.00 -6.15
CA TRP A 91 0.92 11.24 -7.21
C TRP A 91 2.40 10.99 -6.91
N SER A 92 3.10 11.94 -6.29
CA SER A 92 4.52 11.78 -5.96
C SER A 92 4.77 10.64 -4.97
N VAL A 93 3.87 10.41 -4.01
CA VAL A 93 3.93 9.29 -3.05
C VAL A 93 3.69 7.96 -3.76
N ILE A 94 2.70 7.91 -4.66
CA ILE A 94 2.44 6.73 -5.51
C ILE A 94 3.70 6.39 -6.32
N GLU A 95 4.27 7.38 -7.01
CA GLU A 95 5.44 7.19 -7.86
C GLU A 95 6.68 6.77 -7.06
N ALA A 96 6.89 7.33 -5.87
CA ALA A 96 7.96 6.92 -4.96
C ALA A 96 7.79 5.47 -4.51
N GLY A 97 6.56 5.06 -4.18
CA GLY A 97 6.23 3.68 -3.84
C GLY A 97 6.49 2.72 -5.01
N LEU A 98 6.01 3.06 -6.22
CA LEU A 98 6.20 2.23 -7.42
C LEU A 98 7.68 2.02 -7.76
N LYS A 99 8.53 3.02 -7.54
CA LYS A 99 9.98 2.92 -7.77
C LYS A 99 10.70 1.96 -6.81
N CYS A 100 10.14 1.67 -5.62
CA CYS A 100 10.78 0.79 -4.64
C CYS A 100 10.20 -0.63 -4.60
N VAL A 101 8.97 -0.85 -5.10
CA VAL A 101 8.39 -2.19 -5.17
C VAL A 101 9.01 -2.98 -6.32
N GLN A 102 9.58 -4.14 -6.02
CA GLN A 102 10.18 -5.03 -7.03
C GLN A 102 9.14 -5.90 -7.76
N GLY A 103 8.00 -6.17 -7.12
CA GLY A 103 6.90 -6.96 -7.67
C GLY A 103 5.82 -6.13 -8.34
N LYS A 104 4.73 -6.78 -8.77
CA LYS A 104 3.57 -6.06 -9.30
C LYS A 104 2.80 -5.38 -8.16
N ALA A 105 2.76 -4.05 -8.19
CA ALA A 105 1.96 -3.24 -7.29
C ALA A 105 0.59 -2.87 -7.92
N ILE A 106 -0.32 -2.38 -7.09
CA ILE A 106 -1.59 -1.78 -7.51
C ILE A 106 -1.59 -0.32 -7.05
N VAL A 107 -1.98 0.60 -7.93
CA VAL A 107 -2.14 2.01 -7.59
C VAL A 107 -3.55 2.27 -7.06
N ASN A 108 -3.63 2.92 -5.90
CA ASN A 108 -4.87 3.43 -5.31
C ASN A 108 -4.69 4.95 -5.06
N SER A 109 -5.15 5.85 -5.92
CA SER A 109 -5.85 5.63 -7.19
C SER A 109 -5.54 6.78 -8.16
N ILE A 110 -6.05 6.66 -9.39
CA ILE A 110 -6.08 7.75 -10.37
C ILE A 110 -7.53 8.03 -10.77
N SER A 111 -7.86 9.26 -11.15
CA SER A 111 -9.21 9.64 -11.56
C SER A 111 -9.22 10.83 -12.51
N LEU A 112 -10.39 11.18 -13.04
CA LEU A 112 -10.60 12.36 -13.88
C LEU A 112 -10.73 13.68 -13.09
N LYS A 113 -10.46 13.68 -11.77
CA LYS A 113 -10.59 14.88 -10.92
C LYS A 113 -9.78 16.08 -11.43
N GLU A 114 -8.59 15.83 -11.99
CA GLU A 114 -7.69 16.85 -12.54
C GLU A 114 -7.77 16.95 -14.08
N GLY A 115 -8.79 16.32 -14.68
CA GLY A 115 -9.01 16.30 -16.13
C GLY A 115 -8.36 15.11 -16.85
N GLU A 116 -8.80 14.89 -18.10
CA GLU A 116 -8.34 13.79 -18.94
C GLU A 116 -6.83 13.78 -19.22
N PRO A 117 -6.15 14.93 -19.46
CA PRO A 117 -4.71 14.93 -19.71
C PRO A 117 -3.90 14.36 -18.53
N ALA A 118 -4.19 14.80 -17.30
CA ALA A 118 -3.54 14.33 -16.09
C ALA A 118 -3.77 12.83 -15.86
N PHE A 119 -5.03 12.38 -16.02
CA PHE A 119 -5.38 10.96 -15.92
C PHE A 119 -4.59 10.10 -16.93
N ARG A 120 -4.52 10.50 -18.20
CA ARG A 120 -3.78 9.75 -19.23
C ARG A 120 -2.28 9.75 -19.00
N GLU A 121 -1.72 10.83 -18.47
CA GLU A 121 -0.31 10.90 -18.09
C GLU A 121 -0.01 9.89 -16.98
N GLN A 122 -0.76 9.94 -15.89
CA GLN A 122 -0.61 9.05 -14.74
C GLN A 122 -0.81 7.58 -15.16
N ALA A 123 -1.84 7.28 -15.96
CA ALA A 123 -2.12 5.93 -16.45
C ALA A 123 -1.04 5.34 -17.38
N ARG A 124 -0.20 6.18 -18.00
CA ARG A 124 0.92 5.72 -18.87
C ARG A 124 2.25 5.57 -18.12
N LYS A 125 2.36 6.17 -16.93
CA LYS A 125 3.54 6.06 -16.06
C LYS A 125 3.55 4.75 -15.25
N VAL A 126 2.43 4.03 -15.21
CA VAL A 126 2.20 2.77 -14.48
C VAL A 126 2.18 1.57 -15.41
#